data_AF-X0YJ70-F1
#
_entry.id   AF-X0YJ70-F1
#
_cell.length_a   1.000
_cell.length_b   1.000
_cell.length_c   1.000
_cell.angle_alpha   90.00
_cell.angle_beta   90.00
_cell.angle_gamma   90.00
#
_symmetry.space_group_name_H-M   'P 1'
#
loop_
_entity.id
_entity.type
_entity.pdbx_description
1 polymer ?
#
loop_
_entity_poly.entity_id
_entity_poly.type
_entity_poly.pdbx_seq_one_letter_code
_entity_poly.pdbx_strand_id
1 'polypeptide(L)' 'MVEQKSETVRAGSKTYFIDLKETKDGKPFLVITESRFKGEGDERERISIAVFLEYAEAFLNALQEMVPELEK' A
#
# COMPACT_ATOMS: atom_id res chain seq x y z
N MET A 1 -3.61 -6.97 -15.90
CA MET A 1 -3.54 -6.79 -14.43
C MET A 1 -4.98 -6.57 -13.99
N VAL A 2 -5.54 -7.50 -13.24
CA VAL A 2 -6.89 -7.39 -12.68
C VAL A 2 -6.73 -6.94 -11.23
N GLU A 3 -7.40 -5.86 -10.84
CA GLU A 3 -7.47 -5.43 -9.45
C GLU A 3 -8.54 -6.26 -8.75
N GLN A 4 -8.15 -7.11 -7.79
CA GLN A 4 -9.07 -8.04 -7.15
C GLN A 4 -9.69 -7.47 -5.86
N LYS A 5 -8.91 -6.68 -5.10
CA LYS A 5 -9.36 -6.07 -3.84
C LYS A 5 -8.51 -4.84 -3.53
N SER A 6 -9.10 -3.79 -2.99
CA SER A 6 -8.38 -2.62 -2.50
C SER A 6 -8.93 -2.16 -1.15
N GLU A 7 -8.03 -1.81 -0.24
CA GLU A 7 -8.34 -1.15 1.02
C GLU A 7 -7.75 0.26 1.00
N THR A 8 -8.48 1.24 1.54
CA THR A 8 -8.05 2.64 1.54
C THR A 8 -8.00 3.19 2.95
N VAL A 9 -6.86 3.78 3.33
CA VAL A 9 -6.67 4.47 4.60
C VAL A 9 -6.44 5.95 4.34
N ARG A 10 -7.35 6.80 4.82
CA ARG A 10 -7.21 8.27 4.74
C ARG A 10 -6.50 8.79 5.98
N ALA A 11 -5.43 9.55 5.78
CA ALA A 11 -4.59 10.09 6.84
C ALA A 11 -4.29 11.58 6.56
N GLY A 12 -5.26 12.45 6.83
CA GLY A 12 -5.13 13.89 6.58
C GLY A 12 -4.91 14.22 5.10
N SER A 13 -3.77 14.81 4.77
CA SER A 13 -3.36 15.14 3.39
C SER A 13 -2.84 13.94 2.58
N LYS A 14 -2.73 12.77 3.21
CA LYS A 14 -2.30 11.52 2.58
C LYS A 14 -3.44 10.52 2.47
N THR A 15 -3.41 9.73 1.41
CA THR A 15 -4.26 8.54 1.26
C THR A 15 -3.37 7.36 0.93
N TYR A 16 -3.47 6.29 1.70
CA TYR A 16 -2.80 5.03 1.44
C TYR A 16 -3.79 4.09 0.75
N PHE A 17 -3.38 3.52 -0.37
CA PHE A 17 -4.10 2.48 -1.09
C PHE A 17 -3.33 1.18 -0.90
N ILE A 18 -4.00 0.12 -0.47
CA ILE A 18 -3.44 -1.21 -0.30
C ILE A 18 -4.20 -2.13 -1.23
N ASP A 19 -3.63 -2.36 -2.41
CA ASP A 19 -4.27 -3.08 -3.51
C ASP A 19 -3.71 -4.50 -3.61
N LEU A 20 -4.58 -5.50 -3.74
CA LEU A 20 -4.24 -6.85 -4.16
C LEU A 20 -4.35 -6.97 -5.68
N LYS A 21 -3.21 -7.26 -6.33
CA LYS A 21 -3.09 -7.38 -7.78
C LYS A 21 -2.51 -8.73 -8.15
N GLU A 22 -2.64 -9.06 -9.43
CA GLU A 22 -2.15 -10.32 -10.00
C GLU A 22 -1.19 -10.03 -11.16
N THR A 23 -0.06 -10.74 -11.19
CA THR A 23 0.87 -10.69 -12.32
C THR A 23 0.23 -11.30 -13.57
N LYS A 24 0.88 -11.18 -14.73
CA LYS A 24 0.39 -11.82 -15.96
C LYS A 24 0.31 -13.34 -15.84
N ASP A 25 1.11 -13.94 -14.96
CA ASP A 25 1.23 -15.38 -14.75
C ASP A 25 0.34 -15.90 -13.61
N GLY A 26 -0.59 -15.07 -13.11
CA GLY A 26 -1.54 -15.49 -12.06
C GLY A 26 -1.02 -15.39 -10.63
N LYS A 27 0.18 -14.81 -10.40
CA LYS A 27 0.74 -14.71 -9.04
C LYS A 27 0.22 -13.46 -8.33
N PRO A 28 -0.31 -13.57 -7.10
CA PRO A 28 -0.77 -12.41 -6.36
C PRO A 28 0.41 -11.59 -5.79
N PHE A 29 0.22 -10.28 -5.69
CA PHE A 29 1.13 -9.36 -5.02
C PHE A 29 0.35 -8.14 -4.49
N LEU A 30 0.87 -7.51 -3.44
CA LEU A 30 0.31 -6.27 -2.91
C LEU A 30 0.99 -5.06 -3.54
N VAL A 31 0.23 -4.00 -3.80
CA VAL A 31 0.74 -2.68 -4.12
C VAL A 31 0.25 -1.71 -3.06
N ILE A 32 1.19 -1.09 -2.35
CA ILE A 32 0.88 -0.06 -1.36
C ILE A 32 1.26 1.27 -1.97
N THR A 33 0.30 2.18 -2.10
CA THR A 33 0.50 3.51 -2.69
C THR A 33 0.19 4.61 -1.69
N GLU A 34 1.18 5.43 -1.35
CA GLU A 34 0.95 6.73 -0.72
C GLU A 34 0.61 7.74 -1.80
N SER A 35 -0.57 8.34 -1.71
CA SER A 35 -0.97 9.51 -2.49
C SER A 35 -1.00 10.73 -1.59
N ARG A 36 -0.16 11.73 -1.88
CA ARG A 36 -0.09 12.99 -1.13
C ARG A 36 -0.73 14.12 -1.91
N PHE A 37 -1.62 14.86 -1.26
CA PHE A 37 -2.17 16.11 -1.79
C PHE A 37 -1.24 17.28 -1.46
N LYS A 38 -0.86 18.07 -2.47
CA LYS A 38 0.06 19.21 -2.33
C LYS A 38 -0.59 20.59 -2.32
N GLY A 39 -1.83 20.73 -2.80
CA GLY A 39 -2.55 22.01 -2.85
C GLY A 39 -3.51 22.09 -4.04
N GLU A 40 -4.32 23.15 -4.10
CA GLU A 40 -5.17 23.41 -5.28
C GLU A 40 -4.30 23.76 -6.50
N GLY A 41 -4.42 22.97 -7.57
CA GLY A 41 -3.69 23.17 -8.82
C GLY A 41 -2.47 22.26 -9.01
N ASP A 42 -2.00 21.61 -7.95
CA ASP A 42 -0.86 20.69 -8.01
C ASP A 42 -1.27 19.23 -8.25
N GLU A 43 -0.46 18.52 -9.03
CA GLU A 43 -0.62 17.07 -9.22
C GLU A 43 -0.37 16.32 -7.92
N ARG A 44 -1.17 15.28 -7.66
CA ARG A 44 -0.98 14.41 -6.49
C ARG A 44 0.29 13.60 -6.68
N GLU A 45 1.20 13.68 -5.72
CA GLU A 45 2.37 12.81 -5.70
C GLU A 45 1.95 11.42 -5.27
N ARG A 46 2.35 10.41 -6.05
CA ARG A 46 2.12 9.01 -5.75
C ARG A 46 3.43 8.27 -5.63
N ILE A 47 3.61 7.60 -4.51
CA ILE A 47 4.74 6.70 -4.26
C ILE A 47 4.15 5.32 -4.04
N SER A 48 4.55 4.35 -4.86
CA SER A 48 4.07 2.97 -4.77
C SER A 48 5.22 2.02 -4.48
N ILE A 49 4.95 1.05 -3.62
CA ILE A 49 5.81 -0.11 -3.39
C ILE A 49 5.04 -1.38 -3.73
N ALA A 50 5.75 -2.39 -4.23
CA ALA A 50 5.18 -3.72 -4.49
C ALA A 50 5.75 -4.73 -3.47
N VAL A 51 4.87 -5.54 -2.91
CA VAL A 51 5.22 -6.64 -2.00
C VAL A 51 4.80 -7.94 -2.66
N PHE A 52 5.78 -8.71 -3.12
CA PHE A 52 5.54 -10.01 -3.75
C PHE A 52 5.33 -11.11 -2.71
N LEU A 53 4.68 -12.20 -3.15
CA LEU A 53 4.25 -13.31 -2.29
C LEU A 53 5.42 -13.90 -1.47
N GLU A 54 6.62 -14.01 -2.04
CA GLU A 54 7.79 -14.55 -1.35
C GLU A 54 8.25 -13.73 -0.14
N TYR A 55 7.83 -12.47 -0.03
CA TYR A 55 8.16 -11.57 1.09
C TYR A 55 6.93 -11.22 1.95
N ALA A 56 5.75 -11.75 1.63
CA ALA A 56 4.50 -11.35 2.27
C ALA A 56 4.50 -11.62 3.79
N GLU A 57 5.01 -12.78 4.21
CA GLU A 57 5.09 -13.16 5.62
C GLU A 57 6.05 -12.25 6.40
N ALA A 58 7.27 -12.04 5.88
CA ALA A 58 8.25 -11.15 6.51
C ALA A 58 7.73 -9.71 6.63
N PHE A 59 7.05 -9.22 5.59
CA PHE A 59 6.45 -7.89 5.59
C PHE A 59 5.31 -7.76 6.61
N LEU A 60 4.44 -8.77 6.71
CA LEU A 60 3.36 -8.79 7.69
C LEU A 60 3.89 -8.81 9.13
N ASN A 61 4.88 -9.66 9.41
CA ASN A 61 5.49 -9.75 10.74
C ASN A 61 6.10 -8.40 11.16
N ALA A 62 6.85 -7.75 10.26
CA ALA A 62 7.42 -6.43 10.54
C ALA A 62 6.34 -5.37 10.83
N LEU A 63 5.21 -5.39 10.12
CA LEU A 63 4.09 -4.49 10.42
C LEU A 63 3.44 -4.80 11.77
N GLN A 64 3.23 -6.07 12.08
CA GLN A 64 2.62 -6.51 13.35
C GLN A 64 3.50 -6.18 14.56
N GLU A 65 4.82 -6.17 14.39
CA GLU A 65 5.75 -5.77 15.44
C GLU A 65 5.81 -4.24 15.61
N MET A 66 5.86 -3.49 14.50
CA MET A 66 6.13 -2.04 14.56
C MET A 66 4.87 -1.17 14.77
N VAL A 67 3.69 -1.59 14.30
CA VAL A 67 2.46 -0.80 14.44
C VAL A 67 2.05 -0.60 15.91
N PRO A 68 2.07 -1.61 16.79
CA PRO A 68 1.76 -1.42 18.21
C PRO A 68 2.68 -0.44 18.94
N GLU A 69 3.93 -0.28 18.46
CA GLU A 69 4.88 0.69 19.04
C GLU A 69 4.49 2.14 18.74
N LEU A 70 3.64 2.41 17.75
CA LEU A 70 3.13 3.77 17.45
C LEU A 70 2.12 4.28 18.49
N GLU A 71 1.55 3.38 19.30
CA GLU A 71 0.53 3.70 20.32
C GLU A 71 1.13 3.98 21.70
N LYS A 72 2.45 3.81 21.87
CA LYS A 72 3.18 4.11 23.10
C LYS A 72 3.61 5.57 23.16
#